data_AF-A0A929YA06-F1
#
_entry.id   AF-A0A929YA06-F1
#
_cell.length_a   1.000
_cell.length_b   1.000
_cell.length_c   1.000
_cell.angle_alpha   90.00
_cell.angle_beta   90.00
_cell.angle_gamma   90.00
#
_symmetry.space_group_name_H-M   'P 1'
#
loop_
_entity.id
_entity.type
_entity.pdbx_description
1 polymer ?
#
loop_
_entity_poly.entity_id
_entity_poly.type
_entity_poly.pdbx_seq_one_letter_code
_entity_poly.pdbx_strand_id
1 'polypeptide(L)'
;ANKRLSVPEGFLTIDGVLDLVMNVSDGLVVYPKVIEKHLMQELPFMATENILMDAVKAGGDRQELHEKIRELSMQAAKRVKEEGLDNNLLDLIAGDAAFPLNRQQLQERMDPKLYTGCSAHQTERFLKEVVEPILVENREILGRKCEIKV
;
A
#
# COMPACT_ATOMS: atom_id res chain seq x y z
N ALA A 1 -18.78 38.28 24.50
CA ALA A 1 -19.01 37.01 25.24
C ALA A 1 -18.32 35.82 24.56
N ASN A 2 -18.59 35.54 23.28
CA ASN A 2 -18.12 34.32 22.59
C ASN A 2 -16.59 34.12 22.53
N LYS A 3 -15.82 35.21 22.34
CA LYS A 3 -14.34 35.16 22.34
C LYS A 3 -13.71 34.60 23.63
N ARG A 4 -14.41 34.70 24.77
CA ARG A 4 -13.92 34.17 26.06
C ARG A 4 -14.00 32.65 26.14
N LEU A 5 -14.79 32.01 25.27
CA LEU A 5 -14.92 30.56 25.18
C LEU A 5 -14.11 30.06 23.99
N SER A 6 -14.40 30.59 22.81
CA SER A 6 -13.84 30.06 21.55
C SER A 6 -12.32 30.16 21.45
N VAL A 7 -11.71 31.19 22.06
CA VAL A 7 -10.25 31.35 22.01
C VAL A 7 -9.58 30.36 22.97
N PRO A 8 -9.88 30.34 24.29
CA PRO A 8 -9.27 29.35 25.19
C PRO A 8 -9.55 27.89 24.79
N GLU A 9 -10.78 27.57 24.41
CA GLU A 9 -11.15 26.21 24.00
C GLU A 9 -10.37 25.77 22.76
N GLY A 10 -10.18 26.67 21.79
CA GLY A 10 -9.38 26.37 20.60
C GLY A 10 -7.94 25.99 20.93
N PHE A 11 -7.29 26.76 21.81
CA PHE A 11 -5.91 26.50 22.24
C PHE A 11 -5.80 25.22 23.08
N LEU A 12 -6.71 25.01 24.03
CA LEU A 12 -6.70 23.79 24.86
C LEU A 12 -6.98 22.53 24.02
N THR A 13 -7.84 22.64 23.01
CA THR A 13 -8.16 21.51 22.13
C THR A 13 -6.96 21.13 21.28
N ILE A 14 -6.28 22.11 20.65
CA ILE A 14 -5.14 21.78 19.79
C ILE A 14 -3.96 21.25 20.60
N ASP A 15 -3.74 21.75 21.81
CA ASP A 15 -2.72 21.25 22.73
C ASP A 15 -2.94 19.76 23.03
N GLY A 16 -4.14 19.38 23.45
CA GLY A 16 -4.49 17.97 23.70
C GLY A 16 -4.42 17.09 22.45
N VAL A 17 -4.79 17.61 21.27
CA VAL A 17 -4.66 16.87 20.00
C VAL A 17 -3.19 16.62 19.65
N LEU A 18 -2.31 17.62 19.81
CA LEU A 18 -0.90 17.48 19.53
C LEU A 18 -0.22 16.51 20.50
N ASP A 19 -0.62 16.52 21.78
CA ASP A 19 -0.19 15.55 22.78
C ASP A 19 -0.52 14.11 22.38
N LEU A 20 -1.76 13.87 21.92
CA LEU A 20 -2.18 12.57 21.40
C LEU A 20 -1.38 12.16 20.16
N VAL A 21 -1.14 13.08 19.23
CA VAL A 21 -0.37 12.80 18.01
C VAL A 21 1.08 12.41 18.37
N MET A 22 1.72 13.11 19.30
CA MET A 22 3.07 12.76 19.76
C MET A 22 3.11 11.37 20.37
N ASN A 23 2.17 11.06 21.27
CA ASN A 23 2.12 9.75 21.92
C ASN A 23 1.91 8.59 20.93
N VAL A 24 0.95 8.73 20.02
CA VAL A 24 0.65 7.68 19.02
C VAL A 24 1.80 7.51 18.04
N SER A 25 2.40 8.61 17.57
CA SER A 25 3.49 8.55 16.59
C SER A 25 4.78 7.95 17.17
N ASP A 26 5.07 8.22 18.45
CA ASP A 26 6.22 7.64 19.15
C ASP A 26 6.05 6.13 19.41
N GLY A 27 4.82 5.69 19.65
CA GLY A 27 4.49 4.30 20.02
C GLY A 27 3.95 3.44 18.87
N LEU A 28 4.02 3.91 17.62
CA LEU A 28 3.37 3.23 16.50
C LEU A 28 4.01 1.86 16.22
N VAL A 29 3.23 0.79 16.35
CA VAL A 29 3.66 -0.58 16.03
C VAL A 29 3.21 -0.97 14.64
N VAL A 30 4.17 -1.33 13.78
CA VAL A 30 3.92 -1.82 12.43
C VAL A 30 4.03 -3.34 12.40
N TYR A 31 3.10 -4.01 11.70
CA TYR A 31 3.08 -5.47 11.53
C TYR A 31 3.35 -5.87 10.07
N PRO A 32 4.62 -6.00 9.64
CA PRO A 32 4.96 -6.25 8.23
C PRO A 32 4.31 -7.50 7.65
N LYS A 33 4.15 -8.57 8.43
CA LYS A 33 3.57 -9.83 7.95
C LYS A 33 2.08 -9.77 7.65
N VAL A 34 1.34 -8.92 8.37
CA VAL A 34 -0.08 -8.68 8.07
C VAL A 34 -0.20 -7.84 6.79
N ILE A 35 0.66 -6.83 6.63
CA ILE A 35 0.73 -6.00 5.42
C ILE A 35 1.07 -6.86 4.21
N GLU A 36 2.11 -7.67 4.30
CA GLU A 36 2.53 -8.61 3.26
C GLU A 36 1.41 -9.58 2.90
N LYS A 37 0.75 -10.19 3.89
CA LYS A 37 -0.39 -11.09 3.65
C LYS A 37 -1.51 -10.41 2.86
N HIS A 38 -1.98 -9.23 3.30
CA HIS A 38 -3.05 -8.52 2.60
C HIS A 38 -2.63 -8.09 1.21
N LEU A 39 -1.39 -7.62 1.05
CA LEU A 39 -0.89 -7.24 -0.26
C LEU A 39 -0.84 -8.43 -1.22
N MET A 40 -0.35 -9.59 -0.76
CA MET A 40 -0.25 -10.79 -1.60
C MET A 40 -1.62 -11.35 -2.01
N GLN A 41 -2.68 -11.09 -1.25
CA GLN A 41 -4.05 -11.46 -1.63
C GLN A 41 -4.57 -10.64 -2.82
N GLU A 42 -4.15 -9.38 -2.94
CA GLU A 42 -4.61 -8.44 -3.97
C GLU A 42 -3.64 -8.30 -5.15
N LEU A 43 -2.34 -8.52 -4.92
CA LEU A 43 -1.28 -8.29 -5.91
C LEU A 43 -1.50 -9.04 -7.24
N PRO A 44 -1.99 -10.29 -7.29
CA PRO A 44 -2.27 -10.95 -8.57
C PRO A 44 -3.23 -10.18 -9.47
N PHE A 45 -4.24 -9.51 -8.90
CA PHE A 45 -5.18 -8.68 -9.68
C PHE A 45 -4.52 -7.41 -10.22
N MET A 46 -3.70 -6.74 -9.39
CA MET A 46 -2.98 -5.52 -9.78
C MET A 46 -1.88 -5.80 -10.80
N ALA A 47 -1.30 -7.00 -10.79
CA ALA A 47 -0.21 -7.42 -11.67
C ALA A 47 -0.67 -7.83 -13.08
N THR A 48 -1.98 -7.86 -13.36
CA THR A 48 -2.55 -8.36 -14.62
C THR A 48 -1.97 -7.69 -15.87
N GLU A 49 -1.76 -6.37 -15.86
CA GLU A 49 -1.14 -5.68 -17.02
C GLU A 49 0.33 -6.09 -17.22
N ASN A 50 1.09 -6.29 -16.14
CA ASN A 50 2.48 -6.75 -16.23
C ASN A 50 2.55 -8.18 -16.81
N ILE A 51 1.62 -9.04 -16.40
CA ILE A 51 1.50 -10.40 -16.92
C ILE A 51 1.09 -10.37 -18.41
N LEU A 52 0.13 -9.52 -18.78
CA LEU A 52 -0.28 -9.32 -20.17
C LEU A 52 0.90 -8.89 -21.04
N MET A 53 1.69 -7.91 -20.58
CA MET A 53 2.86 -7.44 -21.31
C MET A 53 3.88 -8.56 -21.55
N ASP A 54 4.12 -9.42 -20.56
CA ASP A 54 5.04 -10.55 -20.71
C ASP A 54 4.50 -11.62 -21.66
N ALA A 55 3.21 -11.95 -21.57
CA ALA A 55 2.56 -12.90 -22.44
C ALA A 55 2.55 -12.44 -23.92
N VAL A 56 2.35 -11.13 -24.15
CA VAL A 56 2.44 -10.52 -25.48
C VAL A 56 3.89 -10.55 -26.00
N LYS A 57 4.88 -10.25 -25.15
CA LYS A 57 6.31 -10.37 -25.53
C LYS A 57 6.71 -11.81 -25.88
N ALA A 58 6.07 -12.79 -25.26
CA ALA A 58 6.24 -14.21 -25.57
C ALA A 58 5.47 -14.65 -26.84
N GLY A 59 4.81 -13.73 -27.54
CA GLY A 59 4.20 -13.97 -28.85
C GLY A 59 2.68 -14.17 -28.84
N GLY A 60 2.01 -13.95 -27.71
CA GLY A 60 0.54 -14.02 -27.65
C GLY A 60 -0.15 -12.76 -28.22
N ASP A 61 -1.37 -12.93 -28.72
CA ASP A 61 -2.20 -11.81 -29.16
C ASP A 61 -2.72 -11.01 -27.96
N ARG A 62 -2.52 -9.69 -27.99
CA ARG A 62 -2.88 -8.82 -26.87
C ARG A 62 -4.37 -8.83 -26.58
N GLN A 63 -5.21 -8.83 -27.61
CA GLN A 63 -6.65 -8.68 -27.46
C GLN A 63 -7.26 -9.98 -26.89
N GLU A 64 -6.83 -11.12 -27.41
CA GLU A 64 -7.24 -12.44 -26.91
C GLU A 64 -6.79 -12.65 -25.46
N LEU A 65 -5.53 -12.35 -25.16
CA LEU A 65 -4.97 -12.51 -23.82
C LEU A 65 -5.63 -11.56 -22.80
N HIS A 66 -5.91 -10.32 -23.18
CA HIS A 66 -6.58 -9.37 -22.28
C HIS A 66 -7.98 -9.87 -21.89
N GLU A 67 -8.75 -10.34 -22.86
CA GLU A 67 -10.09 -10.88 -22.59
C GLU A 67 -10.01 -12.14 -21.72
N LYS A 68 -9.03 -13.02 -21.99
CA LYS A 68 -8.82 -14.20 -21.15
C LYS A 68 -8.45 -13.83 -19.70
N ILE A 69 -7.53 -12.88 -19.49
CA ILE A 69 -7.19 -12.38 -18.15
C ILE A 69 -8.44 -11.82 -17.45
N ARG A 70 -9.30 -11.09 -18.18
CA ARG A 70 -10.56 -10.55 -17.63
C ARG A 70 -11.46 -11.66 -17.09
N GLU A 71 -11.69 -12.71 -17.87
CA GLU A 71 -12.52 -13.86 -17.48
C GLU A 71 -11.94 -14.59 -16.26
N LEU A 72 -10.64 -14.91 -16.27
CA LEU A 72 -9.96 -15.58 -15.16
C LEU A 72 -9.94 -14.73 -13.90
N SER A 73 -9.79 -13.40 -14.04
CA SER A 73 -9.86 -12.45 -12.92
C SER A 73 -11.26 -12.42 -12.31
N MET A 74 -12.32 -12.47 -13.12
CA MET A 74 -13.70 -12.56 -12.63
C MET A 74 -13.95 -13.87 -11.88
N GLN A 75 -13.41 -15.00 -12.38
CA GLN A 75 -13.51 -16.29 -11.71
C GLN A 75 -12.80 -16.28 -10.34
N ALA A 76 -11.56 -15.79 -10.28
CA ALA A 76 -10.82 -15.67 -9.04
C ALA A 76 -11.50 -14.69 -8.06
N ALA A 77 -12.03 -13.57 -8.55
CA ALA A 77 -12.77 -12.62 -7.73
C ALA A 77 -14.06 -13.22 -7.15
N LYS A 78 -14.77 -14.04 -7.93
CA LYS A 78 -15.96 -14.76 -7.46
C LYS A 78 -15.61 -15.73 -6.34
N ARG A 79 -14.54 -16.51 -6.50
CA ARG A 79 -14.01 -17.42 -5.47
C ARG A 79 -13.71 -16.68 -4.16
N VAL A 80 -13.06 -15.52 -4.23
CA VAL A 80 -12.76 -14.72 -3.03
C VAL A 80 -14.04 -14.17 -2.39
N LYS A 81 -14.94 -13.59 -3.19
CA LYS A 81 -16.10 -12.83 -2.68
C LYS A 81 -17.28 -13.71 -2.27
N GLU A 82 -17.56 -14.78 -3.02
CA GLU A 82 -18.71 -15.66 -2.79
C GLU A 82 -18.34 -16.87 -1.92
N GLU A 83 -17.11 -17.40 -2.05
CA GLU A 83 -16.69 -18.62 -1.37
C GLU A 83 -15.78 -18.34 -0.15
N GLY A 84 -15.24 -17.13 -0.03
CA GLY A 84 -14.32 -16.75 1.06
C GLY A 84 -12.97 -17.47 0.99
N LEU A 85 -12.59 -17.97 -0.19
CA LEU A 85 -11.34 -18.70 -0.42
C LEU A 85 -10.23 -17.80 -0.94
N ASP A 86 -8.99 -18.29 -0.88
CA ASP A 86 -7.83 -17.55 -1.37
C ASP A 86 -7.88 -17.29 -2.89
N ASN A 87 -7.24 -16.18 -3.28
CA ASN A 87 -7.05 -15.79 -4.67
C ASN A 87 -6.17 -16.82 -5.39
N ASN A 88 -6.69 -17.42 -6.45
CA ASN A 88 -6.03 -18.43 -7.26
C ASN A 88 -5.74 -17.97 -8.71
N LEU A 89 -5.76 -16.66 -8.99
CA LEU A 89 -5.64 -16.13 -10.36
C LEU A 89 -4.37 -16.61 -11.08
N LEU A 90 -3.23 -16.64 -10.38
CA LEU A 90 -1.98 -17.11 -10.99
C LEU A 90 -2.05 -18.60 -11.35
N ASP A 91 -2.82 -19.41 -10.63
CA ASP A 91 -2.99 -20.84 -10.94
C ASP A 91 -3.85 -21.01 -12.19
N LEU A 92 -4.91 -20.19 -12.29
CA LEU A 92 -5.76 -20.15 -13.48
C LEU A 92 -4.98 -19.74 -14.72
N ILE A 93 -4.16 -18.69 -14.64
CA ILE A 93 -3.33 -18.22 -15.76
C ILE A 93 -2.29 -19.28 -16.15
N ALA A 94 -1.58 -19.87 -15.17
CA ALA A 94 -0.57 -20.89 -15.46
C ALA A 94 -1.16 -22.18 -16.06
N GLY A 95 -2.45 -22.46 -15.79
CA GLY A 95 -3.16 -23.64 -16.30
C GLY A 95 -3.87 -23.41 -17.64
N ASP A 96 -3.99 -22.18 -18.12
CA ASP A 96 -4.67 -21.87 -19.38
C ASP A 96 -3.66 -21.85 -20.54
N ALA A 97 -3.88 -22.73 -21.52
CA ALA A 97 -3.00 -22.93 -22.67
C ALA A 97 -2.85 -21.68 -23.57
N ALA A 98 -3.71 -20.66 -23.43
CA ALA A 98 -3.55 -19.40 -24.13
C ALA A 98 -2.34 -18.60 -23.63
N PHE A 99 -1.89 -18.80 -22.39
CA PHE A 99 -0.75 -18.08 -21.83
C PHE A 99 0.56 -18.83 -22.08
N PRO A 100 1.51 -18.24 -22.83
CA PRO A 100 2.83 -18.81 -23.03
C PRO A 100 3.77 -18.57 -21.82
N LEU A 101 3.23 -18.60 -20.60
CA LEU A 101 3.93 -18.31 -19.35
C LEU A 101 3.77 -19.47 -18.36
N ASN A 102 4.85 -19.82 -17.67
CA ASN A 102 4.81 -20.81 -16.60
C ASN A 102 4.66 -20.15 -15.21
N ARG A 103 4.37 -20.98 -14.20
CA ARG A 103 4.16 -20.54 -12.83
C ARG A 103 5.33 -19.74 -12.24
N GLN A 104 6.57 -20.11 -12.58
CA GLN A 104 7.76 -19.44 -12.07
C GLN A 104 7.86 -18.01 -12.61
N GLN A 105 7.63 -17.82 -13.92
CA GLN A 105 7.63 -16.49 -14.54
C GLN A 105 6.54 -15.58 -13.96
N LEU A 106 5.36 -16.13 -13.68
CA LEU A 106 4.29 -15.39 -13.01
C LEU A 106 4.68 -14.99 -11.58
N GLN A 107 5.38 -15.86 -10.85
CA GLN A 107 5.81 -15.60 -9.47
C GLN A 107 6.83 -14.46 -9.38
N GLU A 108 7.67 -14.27 -10.40
CA GLU A 108 8.62 -13.14 -10.47
C GLU A 108 7.91 -11.78 -10.50
N ARG A 109 6.65 -11.74 -10.95
CA ARG A 109 5.81 -10.54 -10.89
C ARG A 109 5.13 -10.32 -9.56
N MET A 110 5.27 -11.23 -8.60
CA MET A 110 4.66 -11.11 -7.28
C MET A 110 5.58 -10.49 -6.24
N ASP A 111 6.65 -9.79 -6.64
CA ASP A 111 7.43 -8.96 -5.73
C ASP A 111 6.74 -7.59 -5.55
N PRO A 112 6.22 -7.28 -4.33
CA PRO A 112 5.64 -5.99 -4.01
C PRO A 112 6.47 -4.77 -4.41
N LYS A 113 7.80 -4.88 -4.36
CA LYS A 113 8.71 -3.76 -4.61
C LYS A 113 8.64 -3.25 -6.05
N LEU A 114 8.17 -4.08 -6.99
CA LEU A 114 7.98 -3.69 -8.38
C LEU A 114 6.79 -2.71 -8.55
N TYR A 115 5.93 -2.57 -7.54
CA TYR A 115 4.67 -1.83 -7.61
C TYR A 115 4.66 -0.57 -6.73
N THR A 116 5.82 -0.16 -6.19
CA THR A 116 5.93 0.99 -5.28
C THR A 116 6.20 2.32 -5.98
N GLY A 117 6.35 2.34 -7.31
CA GLY A 117 6.68 3.53 -8.09
C GLY A 117 7.88 4.29 -7.51
N CYS A 118 7.74 5.60 -7.35
CA CYS A 118 8.78 6.47 -6.79
C CYS A 118 8.63 6.72 -5.27
N SER A 119 7.81 5.94 -4.56
CA SER A 119 7.42 6.22 -3.16
C SER A 119 8.60 6.44 -2.22
N ALA A 120 9.62 5.57 -2.26
CA ALA A 120 10.81 5.70 -1.42
C ALA A 120 11.56 7.01 -1.71
N HIS A 121 11.83 7.29 -2.98
CA HIS A 121 12.50 8.51 -3.41
C HIS A 121 11.72 9.79 -3.05
N GLN A 122 10.40 9.78 -3.23
CA GLN A 122 9.53 10.90 -2.87
C GLN A 122 9.55 11.16 -1.36
N THR A 123 9.53 10.09 -0.56
CA THR A 123 9.57 10.16 0.90
C THR A 123 10.91 10.72 1.37
N GLU A 124 12.03 10.17 0.89
CA GLU A 124 13.38 10.66 1.23
C GLU A 124 13.56 12.13 0.86
N ARG A 125 13.12 12.51 -0.35
CA ARG A 125 13.20 13.90 -0.81
C ARG A 125 12.39 14.83 0.08
N PHE A 126 11.17 14.47 0.43
CA PHE A 126 10.32 15.28 1.31
C PHE A 126 10.91 15.44 2.71
N LEU A 127 11.42 14.34 3.29
CA LEU A 127 12.08 14.38 4.60
C LEU A 127 13.28 15.31 4.60
N LYS A 128 14.12 15.25 3.55
CA LYS A 128 15.33 16.06 3.45
C LYS A 128 15.08 17.53 3.11
N GLU A 129 14.20 17.80 2.15
CA GLU A 129 14.03 19.15 1.61
C GLU A 129 13.02 20.00 2.39
N VAL A 130 12.07 19.36 3.09
CA VAL A 130 10.98 20.05 3.79
C VAL A 130 11.06 19.82 5.29
N VAL A 131 11.11 18.57 5.74
CA VAL A 131 11.00 18.26 7.17
C VAL A 131 12.29 18.63 7.91
N GLU A 132 13.45 18.24 7.39
CA GLU A 132 14.74 18.47 8.05
C GLU A 132 15.02 19.96 8.31
N PRO A 133 14.83 20.90 7.36
CA PRO A 133 15.00 22.34 7.64
C PRO A 133 14.12 22.85 8.79
N ILE A 134 12.85 22.41 8.84
CA ILE A 134 11.90 22.78 9.90
C ILE A 134 12.39 22.23 11.24
N LEU A 135 12.85 20.98 11.29
CA LEU A 135 13.42 20.39 12.49
C LEU A 135 14.70 21.10 12.94
N VAL A 136 15.54 21.55 11.99
CA VAL A 136 16.76 22.32 12.30
C VAL A 136 16.43 23.65 12.95
N GLU A 137 15.46 24.39 12.42
CA GLU A 137 15.02 25.67 12.98
C GLU A 137 14.43 25.52 14.40
N ASN A 138 13.83 24.36 14.70
CA ASN A 138 13.15 24.08 15.95
C ASN A 138 13.92 23.12 16.89
N ARG A 139 15.25 22.98 16.72
CA ARG A 139 16.06 21.99 17.45
C ARG A 139 15.90 22.03 18.98
N GLU A 140 15.81 23.23 19.55
CA GLU A 140 15.74 23.44 21.00
C GLU A 140 14.47 22.87 21.67
N ILE A 141 13.42 22.61 20.88
CA ILE A 141 12.14 22.09 21.40
C ILE A 141 11.90 20.62 21.04
N LEU A 142 12.83 19.97 20.33
CA LEU A 142 12.73 18.56 19.98
C LEU A 142 12.91 17.64 21.21
N GLY A 143 12.37 16.42 21.12
CA GLY A 143 12.52 15.40 22.16
C GLY A 143 11.64 15.59 23.40
N ARG A 144 10.66 16.51 23.35
CA ARG A 144 9.60 16.57 24.35
C ARG A 144 8.83 15.26 24.37
N LYS A 145 8.63 14.70 25.56
CA LYS A 145 7.81 13.51 25.77
C LYS A 145 6.47 13.93 26.33
N CYS A 146 5.40 13.39 25.77
CA CYS A 146 4.06 13.54 26.31
C CYS A 146 3.69 12.29 27.11
N GLU A 147 3.30 12.48 28.38
CA GLU A 147 2.75 11.42 29.22
C GLU A 147 1.23 11.53 29.25
N ILE A 148 0.55 10.59 28.59
CA ILE A 148 -0.90 10.46 28.68
C ILE A 148 -1.22 9.54 29.85
N LYS A 149 -1.88 10.09 30.88
CA LYS A 149 -2.44 9.29 31.97
C LYS A 149 -3.78 8.72 31.50
N VAL A 150 -3.81 7.41 31.28
CA VAL A 150 -5.03 6.63 31.00
C VAL A 150 -5.68 6.22 32.32
#